data_AF-A0A3M8FPF3-F1
#
_entry.id   AF-A0A3M8FPF3-F1
#
_cell.length_a   1.000
_cell.length_b   1.000
_cell.length_c   1.000
_cell.angle_alpha   90.00
_cell.angle_beta   90.00
_cell.angle_gamma   90.00
#
_symmetry.space_group_name_H-M   'P 1'
#
loop_
_entity.id
_entity.type
_entity.pdbx_description
1 polymer ?
#
loop_
_entity_poly.entity_id
_entity_poly.type
_entity_poly.pdbx_seq_one_letter_code
_entity_poly.pdbx_strand_id
1 'polypeptide(L)' 'MFFSAFNYRLIGIAILLIVSGFAAMYIENEIHGFISLYVSPIVIMAGYVVVIYAIMKHDRTDSSEKEKEVAS' A
#
# COMPACT_ATOMS: atom_id res chain seq x y z
N MET A 1 5.30 -15.82 -12.27
CA MET A 1 4.20 -16.14 -11.33
C MET A 1 3.58 -14.83 -10.91
N PHE A 2 2.25 -14.71 -10.87
CA PHE A 2 1.46 -13.50 -10.56
C PHE A 2 1.75 -12.85 -9.19
N PHE A 3 2.71 -13.40 -8.42
CA PHE A 3 3.03 -12.98 -7.06
C PHE A 3 4.55 -13.02 -6.84
N SER A 4 5.25 -11.93 -7.20
CA SER A 4 6.57 -11.69 -6.63
C SER A 4 6.41 -11.43 -5.12
N ALA A 5 7.21 -12.09 -4.29
CA ALA A 5 7.19 -11.95 -2.83
C ALA A 5 7.27 -10.48 -2.38
N PHE A 6 7.89 -9.63 -3.20
CA PHE A 6 8.00 -8.20 -2.96
C PHE A 6 6.66 -7.45 -3.03
N ASN A 7 5.84 -7.71 -4.05
CA ASN A 7 4.54 -7.04 -4.22
C ASN A 7 3.56 -7.48 -3.13
N TYR A 8 3.61 -8.76 -2.71
CA TYR A 8 2.76 -9.25 -1.62
C TYR A 8 3.13 -8.61 -0.28
N ARG A 9 4.44 -8.39 -0.02
CA ARG A 9 4.90 -7.65 1.16
C ARG A 9 4.42 -6.20 1.16
N LEU A 10 4.42 -5.53 0.01
CA LEU A 10 3.88 -4.17 -0.13
C LEU A 10 2.37 -4.11 0.15
N ILE A 11 1.59 -5.06 -0.37
CA ILE A 11 0.16 -5.16 -0.07
C ILE A 11 -0.05 -5.37 1.44
N GLY A 12 0.74 -6.23 2.08
CA GLY A 12 0.68 -6.42 3.54
C GLY A 12 0.94 -5.13 4.32
N ILE A 13 1.95 -4.34 3.92
CA ILE A 13 2.23 -3.03 4.52
C ILE A 13 1.06 -2.06 4.30
N ALA A 14 0.48 -2.05 3.10
CA ALA A 14 -0.65 -1.20 2.78
C ALA A 14 -1.88 -1.49 3.66
N ILE A 15 -2.20 -2.78 3.85
CA ILE A 15 -3.27 -3.21 4.74
C ILE A 15 -2.99 -2.79 6.18
N LEU A 16 -1.75 -2.97 6.66
CA LEU A 16 -1.36 -2.55 8.00
C LEU A 16 -1.53 -1.04 8.20
N LEU A 17 -1.18 -0.22 7.20
CA LEU A 17 -1.39 1.23 7.25
C LEU A 17 -2.87 1.56 7.39
N ILE A 18 -3.74 0.99 6.53
CA ILE A 18 -5.19 1.24 6.57
C ILE A 18 -5.77 0.82 7.92
N VAL A 19 -5.47 -0.39 8.38
CA VAL A 19 -5.94 -0.91 9.67
C VAL A 19 -5.43 -0.05 10.82
N SER A 20 -4.17 0.37 10.80
CA SER A 20 -3.60 1.22 11.85
C SER A 20 -4.25 2.61 11.89
N GLY A 21 -4.60 3.19 10.74
CA GLY A 21 -5.30 4.46 10.68
C GLY A 21 -6.69 4.37 11.31
N PHE A 22 -7.46 3.33 10.99
CA PHE A 22 -8.76 3.11 11.63
C PHE A 22 -8.64 2.71 13.11
N ALA A 23 -7.64 1.91 13.47
CA ALA A 23 -7.39 1.54 14.86
C ALA A 23 -7.01 2.77 15.71
N ALA A 24 -6.25 3.72 15.15
CA ALA A 24 -5.91 4.96 15.81
C ALA A 24 -7.17 5.81 16.08
N MET A 25 -8.08 5.92 15.10
CA MET A 25 -9.39 6.56 15.31
C MET A 25 -10.20 5.89 16.42
N TYR A 26 -10.21 4.55 16.43
CA TYR A 26 -10.92 3.78 17.45
C TYR A 26 -10.35 4.00 18.85
N ILE A 27 -9.02 4.06 18.99
CA ILE A 27 -8.34 4.30 20.28
C ILE A 27 -8.57 5.73 20.77
N GLU A 28 -8.55 6.73 19.87
CA GLU A 28 -8.84 8.11 20.25
C GLU A 28 -10.29 8.29 20.69
N ASN A 29 -11.22 7.52 20.10
CA ASN A 29 -12.65 7.48 20.44
C ASN A 29 -13.34 8.86 20.39
N GLU A 30 -12.77 9.80 19.64
CA GLU A 30 -13.27 11.16 19.46
C GLU A 30 -13.21 11.52 17.98
N ILE A 31 -14.38 11.66 17.33
CA ILE A 31 -14.47 11.93 15.89
C ILE A 31 -13.85 13.30 15.54
N HIS A 32 -13.92 14.25 16.46
CA HIS A 32 -13.31 15.57 16.33
C HIS A 32 -11.92 15.66 16.99
N GLY A 33 -11.34 14.52 17.35
CA GLY A 33 -9.98 14.42 17.83
C GLY A 33 -8.96 14.72 16.74
N PHE A 34 -7.77 15.15 17.15
CA PHE A 34 -6.70 15.52 16.23
C PHE A 34 -6.23 14.33 15.39
N ILE A 35 -6.15 13.14 15.99
CA ILE A 35 -5.71 11.93 15.30
C ILE A 35 -6.75 11.51 14.26
N SER A 36 -8.04 11.61 14.59
CA SER A 36 -9.14 11.22 13.71
C SER A 36 -9.36 12.18 12.56
N LEU A 37 -9.23 13.50 12.78
CA LEU A 37 -9.42 14.51 11.76
C LEU A 37 -8.22 14.69 10.82
N TYR A 38 -6.99 14.55 11.32
CA TYR A 38 -5.80 14.93 10.55
C TYR A 38 -4.85 13.76 10.29
N VAL A 39 -4.52 12.96 11.31
CA VAL A 39 -3.48 11.93 11.17
C VAL A 39 -4.01 10.70 10.43
N SER A 40 -5.15 10.18 10.86
CA SER A 40 -5.74 8.94 10.35
C SER A 40 -6.09 9.02 8.87
N PRO A 41 -6.69 10.11 8.35
CA PRO A 41 -6.95 10.24 6.91
C PRO A 41 -5.68 10.18 6.07
N ILE A 42 -4.58 10.80 6.52
CA ILE A 42 -3.29 10.77 5.82
C ILE A 42 -2.70 9.35 5.81
N VAL A 43 -2.76 8.66 6.96
CA VAL A 43 -2.26 7.27 7.08
C VAL A 43 -3.05 6.30 6.20
N ILE A 44 -4.38 6.41 6.21
CA ILE A 44 -5.26 5.58 5.38
C ILE A 44 -5.01 5.86 3.90
N MET A 45 -4.90 7.14 3.51
CA MET A 45 -4.59 7.54 2.13
C MET A 45 -3.22 6.99 1.69
N ALA A 46 -2.19 7.07 2.54
CA ALA A 46 -0.89 6.47 2.25
C ALA A 46 -1.00 4.96 2.02
N GLY A 47 -1.81 4.26 2.82
CA GLY A 47 -2.13 2.85 2.60
C GLY A 47 -2.69 2.59 1.20
N TYR A 48 -3.69 3.35 0.77
CA TYR A 48 -4.25 3.22 -0.59
C TYR A 48 -3.23 3.52 -1.70
N VAL A 49 -2.39 4.54 -1.54
CA VAL A 49 -1.31 4.84 -2.49
C VAL A 49 -0.35 3.65 -2.62
N VAL A 50 0.00 3.01 -1.51
CA VAL A 50 0.86 1.82 -1.52
C VAL A 50 0.17 0.63 -2.21
N VAL A 51 -1.14 0.42 -2.01
CA VAL A 51 -1.91 -0.60 -2.75
C VAL A 51 -1.80 -0.35 -4.26
N ILE A 52 -2.10 0.87 -4.70
CA ILE A 52 -2.07 1.26 -6.12
C ILE A 52 -0.66 1.02 -6.69
N TYR A 53 0.38 1.45 -5.96
CA TYR A 53 1.76 1.25 -6.38
C TYR A 53 2.13 -0.24 -6.50
N ALA A 54 1.72 -1.06 -5.52
CA ALA A 54 2.00 -2.50 -5.53
C ALA A 54 1.35 -3.21 -6.72
N ILE A 55 0.12 -2.80 -7.09
CA ILE A 55 -0.60 -3.32 -8.26
C ILE A 55 0.10 -2.84 -9.55
N MET A 56 0.34 -1.54 -9.70
CA MET A 56 0.95 -0.97 -10.92
C MET A 56 2.38 -1.47 -11.18
N LYS A 57 3.16 -1.76 -10.13
CA LYS A 57 4.52 -2.28 -10.28
C LYS A 57 4.53 -3.67 -10.92
N HIS A 58 3.48 -4.47 -10.74
CA HIS A 58 3.40 -5.82 -11.30
C HIS A 58 3.54 -5.83 -12.83
N ASP A 59 2.90 -4.90 -13.53
CA ASP A 59 2.88 -4.86 -15.00
C ASP A 59 4.24 -4.50 -15.62
N ARG A 60 5.08 -3.75 -14.90
CA ARG A 60 6.36 -3.24 -15.42
C ARG A 60 7.53 -4.21 -15.27
N THR A 61 7.54 -5.04 -14.22
CA THR A 61 8.64 -6.00 -14.01
C THR A 61 8.59 -7.14 -15.04
N ASP A 62 7.40 -7.64 -15.39
CA ASP A 62 7.25 -8.70 -16.39
C ASP A 62 7.60 -8.24 -17.82
N SER A 63 7.53 -6.93 -18.08
CA SER A 63 7.83 -6.33 -19.38
C SER A 63 9.33 -6.04 -19.58
N SER A 64 10.03 -5.61 -18.52
CA SER A 64 11.47 -5.27 -18.59
C SER A 64 12.40 -6.49 -18.54
N GLU A 65 11.97 -7.61 -17.95
CA GLU A 65 12.73 -8.86 -17.97
C GLU A 65 12.64 -9.56 -19.33
N LYS A 66 11.47 -9.56 -19.98
CA LYS A 66 11.30 -10.12 -21.34
C LYS A 66 12.15 -9.41 -22.39
N GLU A 67 12.31 -8.09 -22.29
CA GLU A 67 13.10 -7.32 -23.27
C GLU A 67 14.62 -7.58 -23.16
N LYS A 68 15.11 -7.94 -21.96
CA LYS A 68 16.52 -8.30 -21.75
C LYS A 68 16.85 -9.74 -22.18
N GLU A 69 15.88 -10.65 -22.13
CA GLU A 69 16.04 -12.03 -22.60
C GLU A 69 16.05 -12.12 -24.14
N VAL A 70 15.26 -11.27 -24.81
CA VAL A 70 15.19 -11.22 -26.30
C VAL A 70 16.39 -10.48 -26.92
N ALA A 71 17.07 -9.62 -26.15
CA ALA A 71 18.23 -8.85 -26.59
C ALA A 71 19.60 -9.50 -26.27
N SER A 72 19.60 -10.71 -25.67
CA SER A 72 20.80 -11.51 -25.38
C SER A 72 20.88 -12.74 -26.27
#